data_AF-A0A8J3T6V8-F1
#
_entry.id   AF-A0A8J3T6V8-F1
#
_cell.length_a   1.000
_cell.length_b   1.000
_cell.length_c   1.000
_cell.angle_alpha   90.00
_cell.angle_beta   90.00
_cell.angle_gamma   90.00
#
_symmetry.space_group_name_H-M   'P 1'
#
loop_
_entity.id
_entity.type
_entity.pdbx_description
1 polymer ?
#
loop_
_entity_poly.entity_id
_entity_poly.type
_entity_poly.pdbx_seq_one_letter_code
_entity_poly.pdbx_strand_id
1 'polypeptide(L)'
;MTSPVRASRYRYLDTVGDLDGIGIALAGGGVRAACLGLGALQAADECSVLRRTAYVSAVSGGSYIASAFLASRAQYQNDGESPPWGRGSPEEVHLRRNLRYLGEDFFDLFLGLVRYLVTMLVNLVPFVSAIVLAGCVFGAACRVAGLLVAEDDVLYARFVEHRLAVAAGISVLAVILEACFARAEWAIRHVGLRGPNKMISGRGVASR
;
A
#
# COMPACT_ATOMS: atom_id res chain seq x y z
N MET A 1 -45.95 17.34 16.00
CA MET A 1 -44.71 17.11 16.78
C MET A 1 -43.95 15.97 16.12
N THR A 2 -43.01 16.30 15.25
CA THR A 2 -42.19 15.36 14.47
C THR A 2 -40.92 15.04 15.26
N SER A 3 -40.63 13.75 15.40
CA SER A 3 -39.45 13.20 16.10
C SER A 3 -38.15 13.74 15.49
N PRO A 4 -37.14 14.14 16.29
CA PRO A 4 -35.86 14.58 15.74
C PRO A 4 -35.15 13.39 15.09
N VAL A 5 -34.73 13.60 13.85
CA VAL A 5 -33.91 12.68 13.05
C VAL A 5 -32.71 12.24 13.88
N ARG A 6 -32.48 10.92 13.95
CA ARG A 6 -31.40 10.25 14.68
C ARG A 6 -30.11 11.07 14.66
N ALA A 7 -29.68 11.49 15.86
CA ALA A 7 -28.35 12.03 16.13
C ALA A 7 -27.29 11.14 15.47
N SER A 8 -26.31 11.79 14.85
CA SER A 8 -25.19 11.13 14.17
C SER A 8 -24.53 10.10 15.10
N ARG A 9 -24.00 8.99 14.56
CA ARG A 9 -23.33 7.93 15.35
C ARG A 9 -22.04 8.38 16.07
N TYR A 10 -21.70 9.67 16.03
CA TYR A 10 -20.42 10.19 16.46
C TYR A 10 -20.60 11.09 17.69
N ARG A 11 -20.31 10.52 18.87
CA ARG A 11 -20.48 11.14 20.20
C ARG A 11 -19.85 12.53 20.35
N TYR A 12 -18.76 12.81 19.62
CA TYR A 12 -18.08 14.11 19.66
C TYR A 12 -18.86 15.23 18.94
N LEU A 13 -19.90 14.90 18.17
CA LEU A 13 -20.77 15.88 17.54
C LEU A 13 -21.84 16.43 18.48
N ASP A 14 -22.19 15.70 19.56
CA ASP A 14 -23.30 16.02 20.48
C ASP A 14 -22.89 16.79 21.75
N THR A 15 -21.60 16.93 22.05
CA THR A 15 -21.10 17.69 23.21
C THR A 15 -20.99 19.19 22.92
N VAL A 16 -21.83 19.98 23.59
CA VAL A 16 -21.90 21.46 23.50
C VAL A 16 -20.95 22.14 24.51
N GLY A 17 -19.76 21.57 24.73
CA GLY A 17 -18.78 22.11 25.68
C GLY A 17 -17.35 21.95 25.16
N ASP A 18 -16.67 23.08 25.04
CA ASP A 18 -15.32 23.32 24.53
C ASP A 18 -15.13 23.10 23.02
N LEU A 19 -15.26 24.21 22.26
CA LEU A 19 -15.29 24.25 20.80
C LEU A 19 -13.90 24.20 20.13
N ASP A 20 -12.85 23.79 20.85
CA ASP A 20 -11.45 23.85 20.38
C ASP A 20 -10.88 22.50 19.87
N GLY A 21 -11.65 21.41 19.88
CA GLY A 21 -11.09 20.05 19.82
C GLY A 21 -11.07 19.31 18.47
N ILE A 22 -11.67 19.81 17.39
CA ILE A 22 -11.76 19.05 16.13
C ILE A 22 -10.62 19.42 15.20
N GLY A 23 -9.73 18.45 14.94
CA GLY A 23 -8.70 18.53 13.92
C GLY A 23 -8.99 17.57 12.75
N ILE A 24 -8.82 18.04 11.52
CA ILE A 24 -8.84 17.19 10.32
C ILE A 24 -7.38 16.97 9.87
N ALA A 25 -6.98 15.71 9.77
CA ALA A 25 -5.67 15.32 9.25
C ALA A 25 -5.81 14.63 7.89
N LEU A 26 -5.17 15.15 6.85
CA LEU A 26 -5.16 14.58 5.50
C LEU A 26 -3.76 14.06 5.16
N ALA A 27 -3.68 12.75 4.93
CA ALA A 27 -2.45 12.09 4.55
C ALA A 27 -1.97 12.49 3.14
N GLY A 28 -0.69 12.24 2.87
CA GLY A 28 -0.09 12.38 1.55
C GLY A 28 -0.30 11.13 0.70
N GLY A 29 0.11 11.21 -0.57
CA GLY A 29 -0.08 10.13 -1.55
C GLY A 29 -0.62 10.64 -2.88
N GLY A 30 -0.02 11.73 -3.38
CA GLY A 30 -0.33 12.25 -4.71
C GLY A 30 -1.80 12.62 -4.93
N VAL A 31 -2.25 12.44 -6.17
CA VAL A 31 -3.60 12.83 -6.58
C VAL A 31 -4.64 11.88 -5.98
N ARG A 32 -4.29 10.61 -5.71
CA ARG A 32 -5.18 9.66 -5.04
C ARG A 32 -5.58 10.11 -3.64
N ALA A 33 -4.60 10.53 -2.84
CA ALA A 33 -4.85 11.08 -1.50
C ALA A 33 -5.67 12.37 -1.58
N ALA A 34 -5.43 13.21 -2.59
CA ALA A 34 -6.22 14.41 -2.84
C ALA A 34 -7.69 14.06 -3.14
N CYS A 35 -7.97 13.07 -3.99
CA CYS A 35 -9.33 12.64 -4.32
C CYS A 35 -10.09 12.10 -3.10
N LEU A 36 -9.44 11.26 -2.28
CA LEU A 36 -10.04 10.76 -1.04
C LEU A 36 -10.29 11.90 -0.04
N GLY A 37 -9.31 12.81 0.10
CA GLY A 37 -9.41 13.99 0.94
C GLY A 37 -10.54 14.92 0.52
N LEU A 38 -10.78 15.09 -0.79
CA LEU A 38 -11.91 15.85 -1.32
C LEU A 38 -13.25 15.30 -0.81
N GLY A 39 -13.47 13.99 -0.95
CA GLY A 39 -14.71 13.36 -0.49
C GLY A 39 -14.90 13.47 1.02
N ALA A 40 -13.82 13.35 1.79
CA ALA A 40 -13.85 13.54 3.25
C ALA A 40 -14.20 14.98 3.64
N LEU A 41 -13.60 15.97 2.97
CA LEU A 41 -13.89 17.39 3.20
C LEU A 41 -15.32 17.77 2.80
N GLN A 42 -15.81 17.26 1.65
CA GLN A 42 -17.20 17.46 1.22
C GLN A 42 -18.19 16.91 2.25
N ALA A 43 -17.95 15.69 2.76
CA ALA A 43 -18.80 15.11 3.81
C ALA A 43 -18.70 15.89 5.14
N ALA A 44 -17.50 16.35 5.51
CA ALA A 44 -17.30 17.17 6.71
C ALA A 44 -18.03 18.52 6.61
N ASP A 45 -18.05 19.13 5.43
CA ASP A 45 -18.77 20.37 5.13
C ASP A 45 -20.28 20.17 5.21
N GLU A 46 -20.82 19.11 4.57
CA GLU A 46 -22.24 18.75 4.62
C GLU A 46 -22.76 18.46 6.03
N CYS A 47 -21.94 17.77 6.84
CA CYS A 47 -22.28 17.48 8.23
C CYS A 47 -22.00 18.65 9.18
N SER A 48 -21.63 19.84 8.67
CA SER A 48 -21.25 21.03 9.46
C SER A 48 -20.10 20.79 10.44
N VAL A 49 -19.32 19.72 10.25
CA VAL A 49 -18.11 19.39 11.02
C VAL A 49 -16.99 20.35 10.66
N LEU A 50 -16.89 20.69 9.37
CA LEU A 50 -15.84 21.58 8.88
C LEU A 50 -15.90 22.97 9.54
N ARG A 51 -17.11 23.50 9.77
CA ARG A 51 -17.33 24.78 10.48
C ARG A 51 -16.89 24.76 11.95
N ARG A 52 -16.76 23.56 12.55
CA ARG A 52 -16.33 23.34 13.93
C ARG A 52 -14.88 22.89 14.03
N THR A 53 -14.17 22.80 12.91
CA THR A 53 -12.79 22.32 12.86
C THR A 53 -11.84 23.47 13.18
N ALA A 54 -11.00 23.30 14.20
CA ALA A 54 -10.02 24.30 14.63
C ALA A 54 -8.71 24.20 13.82
N TYR A 55 -8.32 22.98 13.44
CA TYR A 55 -7.07 22.74 12.74
C TYR A 55 -7.25 21.79 11.56
N VAL A 56 -6.62 22.13 10.42
CA VAL A 56 -6.45 21.20 9.31
C VAL A 56 -4.95 20.98 9.09
N SER A 57 -4.50 19.76 9.33
CA SER A 57 -3.13 19.33 9.04
C SER A 57 -3.15 18.48 7.78
N ALA A 58 -2.30 18.79 6.82
CA ALA A 58 -2.28 18.07 5.56
C ALA A 58 -0.87 18.04 4.98
N VAL A 59 -0.49 16.93 4.35
CA VAL A 59 0.83 16.78 3.72
C VAL A 59 0.71 16.38 2.24
N SER A 60 1.60 16.92 1.39
CA SER A 60 1.72 16.56 -0.04
C SER A 60 0.36 16.66 -0.77
N GLY A 61 -0.13 15.56 -1.36
CA GLY A 61 -1.44 15.48 -2.02
C GLY A 61 -2.62 15.95 -1.15
N GLY A 62 -2.59 15.67 0.15
CA GLY A 62 -3.57 16.16 1.09
C GLY A 62 -3.56 17.70 1.20
N SER A 63 -2.38 18.33 1.15
CA SER A 63 -2.24 19.79 1.22
C SER A 63 -2.84 20.49 0.02
N TYR A 64 -2.69 19.91 -1.18
CA TYR A 64 -3.28 20.48 -2.39
C TYR A 64 -4.80 20.58 -2.28
N ILE A 65 -5.45 19.48 -1.88
CA ILE A 65 -6.91 19.49 -1.80
C ILE A 65 -7.43 20.28 -0.59
N ALA A 66 -6.74 20.22 0.56
CA ALA A 66 -7.11 20.99 1.73
C ALA A 66 -7.11 22.48 1.43
N SER A 67 -6.00 22.99 0.86
CA SER A 67 -5.86 24.40 0.53
C SER A 67 -6.86 24.83 -0.53
N ALA A 68 -7.06 24.05 -1.60
CA ALA A 68 -8.00 24.38 -2.66
C ALA A 68 -9.45 24.42 -2.16
N PHE A 69 -9.86 23.43 -1.37
CA PHE A 69 -11.21 23.33 -0.83
C PHE A 69 -11.49 24.42 0.22
N LEU A 70 -10.57 24.63 1.17
CA LEU A 70 -10.76 25.64 2.22
C LEU A 70 -10.73 27.06 1.65
N ALA A 71 -9.83 27.34 0.70
CA ALA A 71 -9.79 28.63 0.02
C ALA A 71 -11.07 28.88 -0.79
N SER A 72 -11.59 27.86 -1.50
CA SER A 72 -12.85 28.01 -2.24
C SER A 72 -14.02 28.29 -1.29
N ARG A 73 -14.09 27.61 -0.15
CA ARG A 73 -15.13 27.85 0.86
C ARG A 73 -15.04 29.22 1.52
N ALA A 74 -13.84 29.75 1.72
CA ALA A 74 -13.64 31.08 2.27
C ALA A 74 -14.08 32.20 1.31
N GLN A 75 -13.95 31.98 0.00
CA GLN A 75 -14.24 32.98 -1.03
C GLN A 75 -15.61 32.83 -1.68
N TYR A 76 -16.27 31.69 -1.49
CA TYR A 76 -17.53 31.37 -2.16
C TYR A 76 -18.66 32.30 -1.72
N GLN A 77 -19.26 32.97 -2.69
CA GLN A 77 -20.49 33.74 -2.55
C GLN A 77 -21.65 32.91 -3.10
N ASN A 78 -22.79 32.94 -2.42
CA ASN A 78 -23.90 32.04 -2.70
C ASN A 78 -24.74 32.58 -3.86
N ASP A 79 -24.20 32.44 -5.07
CA ASP A 79 -24.76 32.99 -6.31
C ASP A 79 -25.65 31.98 -7.06
N GLY A 80 -26.01 30.87 -6.41
CA GLY A 80 -26.83 29.80 -6.99
C GLY A 80 -26.05 28.71 -7.73
N GLU A 81 -24.74 28.87 -7.92
CA GLU A 81 -23.85 27.83 -8.48
C GLU A 81 -23.29 26.91 -7.38
N SER A 82 -22.95 25.66 -7.71
CA SER A 82 -22.27 24.78 -6.75
C SER A 82 -20.88 25.33 -6.43
N PRO A 83 -20.46 25.34 -5.16
CA PRO A 83 -19.17 25.91 -4.80
C PRO A 83 -18.04 25.09 -5.43
N PRO A 84 -16.90 25.70 -5.81
CA PRO A 84 -15.77 24.97 -6.37
C PRO A 84 -15.33 23.85 -5.42
N TRP A 85 -15.02 22.68 -5.98
CA TRP A 85 -14.75 21.45 -5.23
C TRP A 85 -15.92 20.93 -4.38
N GLY A 86 -17.12 21.49 -4.52
CA GLY A 86 -18.35 20.98 -3.92
C GLY A 86 -18.90 19.76 -4.65
N ARG A 87 -19.96 19.17 -4.07
CA ARG A 87 -20.66 18.08 -4.75
C ARG A 87 -21.32 18.57 -6.03
N GLY A 88 -21.13 17.85 -7.12
CA GLY A 88 -21.63 18.20 -8.44
C GLY A 88 -20.87 19.34 -9.12
N SER A 89 -19.78 19.85 -8.52
CA SER A 89 -18.99 20.91 -9.13
C SER A 89 -18.26 20.40 -10.39
N PRO A 90 -17.90 21.29 -11.34
CA PRO A 90 -17.15 20.90 -12.53
C PRO A 90 -15.85 20.16 -12.20
N GLU A 91 -15.17 20.55 -11.12
CA GLU A 91 -13.91 19.93 -10.68
C GLU A 91 -14.15 18.50 -10.15
N GLU A 92 -15.20 18.29 -9.35
CA GLU A 92 -15.55 16.94 -8.89
C GLU A 92 -15.95 16.04 -10.06
N VAL A 93 -16.77 16.56 -10.99
CA VAL A 93 -17.17 15.82 -12.19
C VAL A 93 -15.94 15.47 -13.04
N HIS A 94 -14.99 16.39 -13.17
CA HIS A 94 -13.73 16.14 -13.87
C HIS A 94 -12.93 15.02 -13.20
N LEU A 95 -12.77 15.05 -11.88
CA LEU A 95 -12.08 14.00 -11.12
C LEU A 95 -12.78 12.64 -11.25
N ARG A 96 -14.11 12.60 -11.15
CA ARG A 96 -14.91 11.38 -11.30
C ARG A 96 -14.85 10.78 -12.71
N ARG A 97 -14.72 11.62 -13.74
CA ARG A 97 -14.56 11.16 -15.13
C ARG A 97 -13.13 10.69 -15.44
N ASN A 98 -12.14 11.16 -14.69
CA ASN A 98 -10.72 10.86 -14.90
C ASN A 98 -10.16 9.97 -13.77
N LEU A 99 -10.73 8.77 -13.59
CA LEU A 99 -10.37 7.83 -12.52
C LEU A 99 -8.91 7.34 -12.56
N ARG A 100 -8.15 7.66 -13.63
CA ARG A 100 -6.72 7.34 -13.74
C ARG A 100 -5.89 7.93 -12.59
N TYR A 101 -6.37 9.01 -11.96
CA TYR A 101 -5.79 9.58 -10.75
C TYR A 101 -5.89 8.70 -9.49
N LEU A 102 -6.74 7.66 -9.49
CA LEU A 102 -6.80 6.68 -8.40
C LEU A 102 -5.86 5.47 -8.63
N GLY A 103 -5.35 5.27 -9.85
CA GLY A 103 -4.78 3.98 -10.27
C GLY A 103 -3.29 3.95 -10.62
N GLU A 104 -2.63 5.09 -10.80
CA GLU A 104 -1.22 5.11 -11.26
C GLU A 104 -0.45 6.28 -10.62
N ASP A 105 -0.16 6.17 -9.31
CA ASP A 105 0.77 7.13 -8.69
C ASP A 105 2.23 6.76 -9.01
N PHE A 106 3.12 7.77 -9.10
CA PHE A 106 4.57 7.57 -9.22
C PHE A 106 5.11 6.64 -8.12
N PHE A 107 4.52 6.67 -6.93
CA PHE A 107 4.86 5.77 -5.84
C PHE A 107 4.53 4.32 -6.15
N ASP A 108 3.41 4.03 -6.83
CA ASP A 108 3.05 2.66 -7.19
C ASP A 108 4.01 2.12 -8.27
N LEU A 109 4.45 2.99 -9.20
CA LEU A 109 5.51 2.67 -10.15
C LEU A 109 6.85 2.38 -9.43
N PHE A 110 7.23 3.24 -8.48
CA PHE A 110 8.46 3.06 -7.70
C PHE A 110 8.41 1.79 -6.86
N LEU A 111 7.32 1.55 -6.13
CA LEU A 111 7.09 0.31 -5.36
C LEU A 111 7.08 -0.92 -6.26
N GLY A 112 6.46 -0.82 -7.44
CA GLY A 112 6.46 -1.87 -8.46
C GLY A 112 7.88 -2.17 -8.95
N LEU A 113 8.66 -1.14 -9.26
CA LEU A 113 10.06 -1.26 -9.68
C LEU A 113 10.95 -1.86 -8.58
N VAL A 114 10.84 -1.37 -7.34
CA VAL A 114 11.60 -1.90 -6.20
C VAL A 114 11.23 -3.36 -5.97
N ARG A 115 9.94 -3.71 -5.98
CA ARG A 115 9.48 -5.09 -5.84
C ARG A 115 10.02 -5.97 -6.97
N TYR A 116 10.01 -5.49 -8.21
CA TYR A 116 10.60 -6.18 -9.35
C TYR A 116 12.11 -6.42 -9.14
N LEU A 117 12.88 -5.40 -8.77
CA LEU A 117 14.33 -5.52 -8.51
C LEU A 117 14.64 -6.49 -7.37
N VAL A 118 13.90 -6.43 -6.27
CA VAL A 118 14.05 -7.35 -5.15
C VAL A 118 13.73 -8.79 -5.59
N THR A 119 12.65 -8.98 -6.34
CA THR A 119 12.26 -10.30 -6.85
C THR A 119 13.32 -10.85 -7.82
N MET A 120 13.84 -9.99 -8.69
CA MET A 120 14.94 -10.33 -9.59
C MET A 120 16.19 -10.75 -8.82
N LEU A 121 16.59 -10.01 -7.79
CA LEU A 121 17.75 -10.35 -6.95
C LEU A 121 17.56 -11.68 -6.20
N VAL A 122 16.38 -11.88 -5.59
CA VAL A 122 16.04 -13.11 -4.88
C VAL A 122 16.06 -14.32 -5.81
N ASN A 123 15.72 -14.16 -7.10
CA ASN A 123 15.72 -15.25 -8.06
C ASN A 123 17.08 -15.45 -8.77
N LEU A 124 17.81 -14.37 -9.04
CA LEU A 124 19.07 -14.41 -9.79
C LEU A 124 20.23 -14.94 -8.93
N VAL A 125 20.31 -14.50 -7.67
CA VAL A 125 21.41 -14.84 -6.77
C VAL A 125 21.51 -16.36 -6.50
N PRO A 126 20.42 -17.09 -6.23
CA PRO A 126 20.46 -18.54 -6.01
C PRO A 126 20.76 -19.30 -7.29
N PHE A 127 20.23 -18.83 -8.43
CA PHE A 127 20.47 -19.42 -9.74
C PHE A 127 21.96 -19.35 -10.11
N VAL A 128 22.59 -18.18 -9.98
CA VAL A 128 24.03 -18.02 -10.20
C VAL A 128 24.84 -18.85 -9.21
N SER A 129 24.41 -18.90 -7.94
CA SER A 129 25.08 -19.71 -6.91
C SER A 129 25.06 -21.20 -7.26
N ALA A 130 23.93 -21.72 -7.76
CA ALA A 130 23.82 -23.10 -8.21
C ALA A 130 24.73 -23.42 -9.40
N ILE A 131 24.86 -22.50 -10.37
CA ILE A 131 25.77 -22.65 -11.52
C ILE A 131 27.22 -22.70 -11.03
N VAL A 132 27.61 -21.80 -10.12
CA VAL A 132 28.96 -21.78 -9.55
C VAL A 132 29.26 -23.07 -8.80
N LEU A 133 28.33 -23.54 -7.96
CA LEU A 133 28.46 -24.81 -7.24
C LEU A 133 28.64 -25.99 -8.21
N ALA A 134 27.79 -26.08 -9.23
CA ALA A 134 27.89 -27.14 -10.24
C ALA A 134 29.24 -27.09 -10.97
N GLY A 135 29.70 -25.90 -11.36
CA GLY A 135 31.01 -25.69 -11.99
C GLY A 135 32.17 -26.10 -11.07
N CYS A 136 32.10 -25.77 -9.78
CA CYS A 136 33.11 -26.17 -8.80
C CYS A 136 33.16 -27.69 -8.61
N VAL A 137 32.00 -28.35 -8.49
CA VAL A 137 31.90 -29.81 -8.35
C VAL A 137 32.43 -30.51 -9.60
N PHE A 138 32.04 -30.05 -10.79
CA PHE A 138 32.52 -30.58 -12.06
C PHE A 138 34.04 -30.44 -12.18
N GLY A 139 34.59 -29.27 -11.88
CA GLY A 139 36.04 -29.04 -11.89
C GLY A 139 36.79 -29.93 -10.91
N ALA A 140 36.22 -30.20 -9.73
CA ALA A 140 36.79 -31.14 -8.77
C ALA A 140 36.78 -32.59 -9.31
N ALA A 141 35.67 -33.03 -9.92
CA ALA A 141 35.55 -34.36 -10.50
C ALA A 141 36.56 -34.59 -11.65
N CYS A 142 36.72 -33.62 -12.54
CA CYS A 142 37.69 -33.70 -13.65
C CYS A 142 39.15 -33.76 -13.16
N ARG A 143 39.48 -33.10 -12.04
CA ARG A 143 40.81 -33.22 -11.42
C ARG A 143 41.04 -34.61 -10.83
N VAL A 144 40.06 -35.17 -10.13
CA VAL A 144 40.15 -36.55 -9.57
C VAL A 144 40.29 -37.59 -10.68
N ALA A 145 39.62 -37.38 -11.82
CA ALA A 145 39.71 -38.24 -13.00
C ALA A 145 41.03 -38.11 -13.78
N GLY A 146 41.95 -37.21 -13.38
CA GLY A 146 43.22 -36.99 -14.06
C GLY A 146 43.11 -36.30 -15.43
N LEU A 147 41.95 -35.72 -15.75
CA LEU A 147 41.68 -35.05 -17.03
C LEU A 147 42.16 -33.59 -17.06
N LEU A 148 42.39 -32.97 -15.90
CA LEU A 148 42.88 -31.60 -15.76
C LEU A 148 44.11 -31.58 -14.86
N VAL A 149 45.23 -31.06 -15.37
CA VAL A 149 46.44 -30.77 -14.58
C VAL A 149 46.34 -29.32 -14.07
N ALA A 150 46.53 -29.13 -12.77
CA ALA A 150 46.48 -27.79 -12.16
C ALA A 150 47.78 -27.05 -12.47
N GLU A 151 47.75 -26.15 -13.45
CA GLU A 151 48.82 -25.18 -13.69
C GLU A 151 48.68 -24.02 -12.68
N ASP A 152 49.81 -23.51 -12.17
CA ASP A 152 49.92 -22.65 -10.98
C ASP A 152 48.89 -21.52 -10.90
N ASP A 153 47.80 -21.73 -10.15
CA ASP A 153 46.80 -20.70 -9.88
C ASP A 153 46.57 -20.60 -8.36
N VAL A 154 47.54 -19.96 -7.69
CA VAL A 154 47.63 -19.79 -6.22
C VAL A 154 46.38 -19.06 -5.66
N LEU A 155 45.68 -18.29 -6.49
CA LEU A 155 44.41 -17.64 -6.17
C LEU A 155 43.21 -18.60 -6.17
N TYR A 156 43.27 -19.69 -6.94
CA TYR A 156 42.19 -20.67 -7.06
C TYR A 156 42.14 -21.62 -5.86
N ALA A 157 43.28 -22.08 -5.36
CA ALA A 157 43.32 -23.07 -4.28
C ALA A 157 42.89 -22.52 -2.91
N ARG A 158 43.19 -21.25 -2.59
CA ARG A 158 42.97 -20.67 -1.26
C ARG A 158 41.52 -20.27 -0.95
N PHE A 159 40.72 -20.00 -1.98
CA PHE A 159 39.36 -19.47 -1.81
C PHE A 159 38.25 -20.42 -2.28
N VAL A 160 38.57 -21.63 -2.77
CA VAL A 160 37.56 -22.61 -3.22
C VAL A 160 36.61 -23.01 -2.10
N GLU A 161 37.13 -23.29 -0.90
CA GLU A 161 36.29 -23.67 0.24
C GLU A 161 35.37 -22.52 0.68
N HIS A 162 35.89 -21.29 0.69
CA HIS A 162 35.11 -20.10 1.01
C HIS A 162 34.04 -19.80 -0.06
N ARG A 163 34.35 -20.00 -1.34
CA ARG A 163 33.40 -19.84 -2.45
C ARG A 163 32.28 -20.88 -2.42
N LEU A 164 32.62 -22.15 -2.16
CA LEU A 164 31.65 -23.22 -2.00
C LEU A 164 30.76 -22.99 -0.78
N ALA A 165 31.33 -22.60 0.36
CA ALA A 165 30.59 -22.31 1.58
C ALA A 165 29.66 -21.10 1.42
N VAL A 166 30.12 -20.03 0.77
CA VAL A 166 29.30 -18.84 0.50
C VAL A 166 28.18 -19.17 -0.49
N ALA A 167 28.47 -19.88 -1.58
CA ALA A 167 27.46 -20.26 -2.56
C ALA A 167 26.41 -21.22 -1.96
N ALA A 168 26.83 -22.21 -1.17
CA ALA A 168 25.92 -23.11 -0.46
C ALA A 168 25.08 -22.36 0.58
N GLY A 169 25.68 -21.45 1.35
CA GLY A 169 24.98 -20.62 2.32
C GLY A 169 23.93 -19.72 1.67
N ILE A 170 24.25 -19.11 0.54
CA ILE A 170 23.32 -18.30 -0.25
C ILE A 170 22.16 -19.15 -0.79
N SER A 171 22.44 -20.33 -1.34
CA SER A 171 21.40 -21.23 -1.86
C SER A 171 20.46 -21.73 -0.76
N VAL A 172 20.98 -22.08 0.43
CA VAL A 172 20.16 -22.50 1.58
C VAL A 172 19.31 -21.34 2.09
N LEU A 173 19.89 -20.15 2.24
CA LEU A 173 19.15 -18.96 2.67
C LEU A 173 18.02 -18.62 1.69
N ALA A 174 18.25 -18.77 0.40
CA ALA A 174 17.23 -18.54 -0.62
C ALA A 174 16.04 -19.49 -0.52
N VAL A 175 16.29 -20.80 -0.34
CA VAL A 175 15.23 -21.80 -0.13
C VAL A 175 14.42 -21.49 1.14
N ILE A 176 15.09 -21.07 2.21
CA ILE A 176 14.42 -20.67 3.45
C ILE A 176 13.55 -19.42 3.22
N LEU A 177 14.05 -18.42 2.51
CA LEU A 177 13.30 -17.20 2.20
C LEU A 177 12.09 -17.49 1.32
N GLU A 178 12.22 -18.32 0.28
CA GLU A 178 11.09 -18.77 -0.53
C GLU A 178 10.04 -19.51 0.31
N ALA A 179 10.47 -20.43 1.19
CA ALA A 179 9.56 -21.16 2.07
C ALA A 179 8.82 -20.23 3.05
N CYS A 180 9.52 -19.22 3.58
CA CYS A 180 8.94 -18.19 4.43
C CYS A 180 7.93 -17.31 3.66
N PHE A 181 8.27 -16.90 2.43
CA PHE A 181 7.36 -16.14 1.57
C PHE A 181 6.12 -16.94 1.19
N ALA A 182 6.27 -18.20 0.78
CA ALA A 182 5.17 -19.10 0.47
C ALA A 182 4.24 -19.30 1.67
N ARG A 183 4.81 -19.43 2.89
CA ARG A 183 4.03 -19.48 4.14
C ARG A 183 3.29 -18.18 4.42
N ALA A 184 3.93 -17.03 4.22
CA ALA A 184 3.29 -15.73 4.42
C ALA A 184 2.11 -15.52 3.44
N GLU A 185 2.29 -15.87 2.18
CA GLU A 185 1.21 -15.82 1.18
C GLU A 185 0.06 -16.77 1.51
N TRP A 186 0.36 -18.00 1.95
CA TRP A 186 -0.65 -18.96 2.38
C TRP A 186 -1.45 -18.42 3.58
N ALA A 187 -0.77 -17.86 4.58
CA ALA A 187 -1.40 -17.29 5.77
C ALA A 187 -2.34 -16.14 5.42
N ILE A 188 -1.93 -15.23 4.52
CA ILE A 188 -2.77 -14.11 4.07
C ILE A 188 -4.04 -14.63 3.37
N ARG A 189 -3.92 -15.62 2.49
CA ARG A 189 -5.07 -16.20 1.77
C ARG A 189 -6.06 -16.92 2.70
N HIS A 190 -5.57 -17.60 3.74
CA HIS A 190 -6.42 -18.40 4.64
C HIS A 190 -6.95 -17.62 5.84
N VAL A 191 -6.22 -16.61 6.32
CA VAL A 191 -6.69 -15.69 7.37
C VAL A 191 -7.68 -14.67 6.81
N GLY A 192 -7.54 -14.25 5.55
CA GLY A 192 -8.53 -13.42 4.85
C GLY A 192 -9.91 -14.07 4.67
N LEU A 193 -10.00 -15.41 4.81
CA LEU A 193 -11.26 -16.17 4.79
C LEU A 193 -11.88 -16.37 6.18
N ARG A 194 -11.23 -15.90 7.26
CA ARG A 194 -11.75 -15.93 8.64
C ARG A 194 -12.17 -14.54 9.14
N GLY A 195 -12.81 -13.75 8.29
CA GLY A 195 -13.68 -12.67 8.79
C GLY A 195 -14.84 -13.26 9.61
N PRO A 196 -15.30 -12.59 10.69
CA PRO A 196 -16.26 -13.16 11.62
C PRO A 196 -17.62 -13.33 10.94
N ASN A 197 -17.91 -14.54 10.47
CA ASN A 197 -19.25 -14.91 10.05
C ASN A 197 -20.11 -15.06 11.31
N LYS A 198 -20.66 -13.92 11.76
CA LYS A 198 -21.72 -13.88 12.77
C LYS A 198 -22.92 -14.63 12.20
N MET A 199 -23.25 -15.72 12.87
CA MET A 199 -24.59 -16.32 12.99
C MET A 199 -25.71 -15.38 12.55
N ILE A 200 -26.35 -15.69 11.42
CA ILE A 200 -27.75 -15.34 11.19
C ILE A 200 -28.54 -16.64 11.32
N SER A 201 -29.07 -16.80 12.53
CA SER A 201 -30.16 -17.72 12.85
C SER A 201 -31.40 -17.32 12.03
N GLY A 202 -31.97 -18.29 11.33
CA GLY A 202 -33.42 -18.49 11.19
C GLY A 202 -34.28 -17.35 10.65
N ARG A 203 -34.83 -17.56 9.45
CA ARG A 203 -36.28 -17.51 9.20
C ARG A 203 -36.58 -18.21 7.87
N GLY A 204 -37.38 -19.25 7.95
CA GLY A 204 -37.96 -19.90 6.78
C GLY A 204 -38.88 -18.94 6.05
N VAL A 205 -38.85 -19.01 4.73
CA VAL A 205 -39.92 -18.52 3.87
C VAL A 205 -40.36 -19.70 3.04
N ALA A 206 -41.51 -20.24 3.43
CA ALA A 206 -42.27 -21.19 2.65
C ALA A 206 -42.86 -20.48 1.41
N SER A 207 -42.99 -21.28 0.36
CA SER A 207 -43.80 -21.07 -0.84
C SER A 207 -45.10 -20.28 -0.63
N ARG A 208 -45.32 -19.27 -1.47
CA ARG A 208 -46.46 -19.19 -2.42
C ARG A 208 -46.24 -18.04 -3.39
#